data_AF-A0A926XLD3-F1
#
_entry.id   AF-A0A926XLD3-F1
#
_cell.length_a   1.000
_cell.length_b   1.000
_cell.length_c   1.000
_cell.angle_alpha   90.00
_cell.angle_beta   90.00
_cell.angle_gamma   90.00
#
_symmetry.space_group_name_H-M   'P 1'
#
loop_
_entity.id
_entity.type
_entity.pdbx_description
1 polymer ?
#
loop_
_entity_poly.entity_id
_entity_poly.type
_entity_poly.pdbx_seq_one_letter_code
_entity_poly.pdbx_strand_id
1 'polypeptide(L)'
;MPEVSCLEICAGAGGQALGLEWAGFTPQALVEIDKACCNTLRFNRPQWNVIEGDLRQFEGTALLQTKPLEIFNCLTNPTIFAVAR
;
A
#
# COMPACT_ATOMS: atom_id res chain seq x y z
N MET A 1 -14.11 5.99 -14.78
CA MET A 1 -12.70 5.55 -14.97
C MET A 1 -12.55 4.26 -14.16
N PRO A 2 -11.89 3.21 -14.66
CA PRO A 2 -11.77 1.97 -13.90
C PRO A 2 -10.96 2.23 -12.62
N GLU A 3 -11.58 1.95 -11.48
CA GLU A 3 -11.02 2.11 -10.15
C GLU A 3 -10.10 0.91 -9.89
N VAL A 4 -8.79 1.08 -10.12
CA VAL A 4 -7.79 0.02 -9.91
C VAL A 4 -7.34 0.06 -8.45
N SER A 5 -7.41 -1.08 -7.77
CA SER A 5 -6.98 -1.23 -6.39
C SER A 5 -5.52 -1.66 -6.31
N CYS A 6 -4.82 -1.22 -5.27
CA CYS A 6 -3.47 -1.68 -4.97
C CYS A 6 -3.34 -2.26 -3.56
N LEU A 7 -2.48 -3.27 -3.43
CA LEU A 7 -1.98 -3.78 -2.16
C LEU A 7 -0.51 -3.41 -2.06
N GLU A 8 -0.13 -2.69 -1.02
CA GLU A 8 1.27 -2.35 -0.78
C GLU A 8 1.81 -3.21 0.37
N ILE A 9 2.91 -3.92 0.10
CA ILE A 9 3.63 -4.72 1.09
C ILE A 9 4.97 -4.04 1.39
N CYS A 10 5.37 -4.08 2.66
CA CYS A 10 6.52 -3.30 3.15
C CYS A 10 6.36 -1.81 2.82
N ALA A 11 5.20 -1.25 3.19
CA ALA A 11 4.77 0.09 2.78
C ALA A 11 5.62 1.24 3.38
N GLY A 12 6.41 0.97 4.42
CA GLY A 12 7.14 1.98 5.15
C GLY A 12 6.21 3.11 5.61
N ALA A 13 6.67 4.36 5.48
CA ALA A 13 5.88 5.54 5.85
C ALA A 13 4.86 5.99 4.77
N GLY A 14 4.71 5.25 3.66
CA GLY A 14 3.66 5.49 2.66
C GLY A 14 4.02 6.40 1.48
N GLY A 15 5.30 6.54 1.15
CA GLY A 15 5.72 7.35 0.00
C GLY A 15 5.19 6.80 -1.34
N GLN A 16 5.24 5.48 -1.52
CA GLN A 16 4.68 4.81 -2.70
C GLN A 16 3.14 4.84 -2.69
N ALA A 17 2.51 4.52 -1.58
CA ALA A 17 1.05 4.62 -1.40
C ALA A 17 0.50 5.98 -1.83
N LEU A 18 1.18 7.05 -1.43
CA LEU A 18 0.80 8.42 -1.76
C LEU A 18 0.90 8.68 -3.28
N GLY A 19 1.99 8.24 -3.91
CA GLY A 19 2.16 8.36 -5.36
C GLY A 19 1.14 7.54 -6.15
N LEU A 20 0.80 6.33 -5.68
CA LEU A 20 -0.22 5.48 -6.28
C LEU A 20 -1.62 6.10 -6.17
N GLU A 21 -1.95 6.67 -5.01
CA GLU A 21 -3.20 7.41 -4.82
C GLU A 21 -3.31 8.60 -5.79
N TRP A 22 -2.23 9.36 -5.97
CA TRP A 22 -2.19 10.45 -6.96
C TRP A 22 -2.29 9.96 -8.40
N ALA A 23 -1.78 8.77 -8.70
CA ALA A 23 -1.92 8.11 -10.00
C ALA A 23 -3.33 7.51 -10.23
N GLY A 24 -4.24 7.60 -9.25
CA GLY A 24 -5.62 7.13 -9.34
C GLY A 24 -5.84 5.68 -8.87
N PHE A 25 -4.85 5.07 -8.23
CA PHE A 25 -5.02 3.78 -7.57
C PHE A 25 -5.65 3.96 -6.20
N THR A 26 -6.47 3.01 -5.77
CA THR A 26 -7.04 3.00 -4.42
C THR A 26 -6.32 1.96 -3.55
N PRO A 27 -5.62 2.36 -2.47
CA PRO A 27 -4.95 1.42 -1.60
C PRO A 27 -5.97 0.61 -0.80
N GLN A 28 -6.04 -0.69 -1.10
CA GLN A 28 -6.92 -1.64 -0.43
C GLN A 28 -6.34 -2.12 0.90
N ALA A 29 -5.01 -2.26 0.97
CA ALA A 29 -4.29 -2.47 2.21
C ALA A 29 -2.82 -2.06 2.09
N LEU A 30 -2.24 -1.66 3.21
CA LEU A 30 -0.80 -1.42 3.37
C LEU A 30 -0.29 -2.32 4.49
N VAL A 31 0.61 -3.23 4.18
CA VAL A 31 1.20 -4.18 5.14
C VAL A 31 2.58 -3.67 5.54
N GLU A 32 2.80 -3.48 6.84
CA GLU A 32 4.07 -2.99 7.36
C GLU A 32 4.37 -3.59 8.74
N ILE A 33 5.63 -3.93 8.99
CA ILE A 33 6.07 -4.54 10.25
C ILE A 33 6.52 -3.49 11.26
N ASP A 34 7.03 -2.34 10.80
CA ASP A 34 7.49 -1.26 11.67
C ASP A 34 6.33 -0.42 12.23
N LYS A 35 6.25 -0.37 13.56
CA LYS A 35 5.20 0.35 14.30
C LYS A 35 5.21 1.86 14.03
N ALA A 36 6.38 2.47 13.91
CA ALA A 36 6.48 3.92 13.70
C ALA A 36 6.00 4.31 12.29
N CYS A 37 6.34 3.49 11.29
CA CYS A 37 5.80 3.58 9.94
C CYS A 37 4.27 3.42 9.93
N CYS A 38 3.73 2.38 10.59
CA CYS A 38 2.28 2.18 10.69
C CYS A 38 1.56 3.38 11.33
N ASN A 39 2.13 3.95 12.39
CA ASN A 39 1.58 5.15 13.03
C ASN A 39 1.60 6.35 12.08
N THR A 40 2.67 6.51 11.29
CA THR A 40 2.78 7.57 10.29
C THR A 40 1.71 7.43 9.21
N LEU A 41 1.49 6.22 8.70
CA LEU A 41 0.43 5.92 7.73
C LEU A 41 -0.96 6.28 8.29
N ARG A 42 -1.30 5.80 9.48
CA ARG A 42 -2.60 6.07 10.13
C ARG A 42 -2.79 7.54 10.47
N PHE A 43 -1.73 8.24 10.87
CA PHE A 43 -1.79 9.67 11.17
C PHE A 43 -2.01 10.51 9.92
N ASN A 44 -1.24 10.26 8.87
CA ASN A 44 -1.33 11.03 7.63
C ASN A 44 -2.62 10.72 6.84
N ARG A 45 -3.09 9.47 6.91
CA ARG A 45 -4.23 8.95 6.15
C ARG A 45 -5.08 7.99 6.99
N PRO A 46 -5.94 8.51 7.88
CA PRO A 46 -6.76 7.69 8.77
C PRO A 46 -7.70 6.71 8.07
N GLN A 47 -8.06 6.98 6.82
CA GLN A 47 -8.92 6.12 6.00
C GLN A 47 -8.19 4.91 5.39
N TRP A 48 -6.86 4.90 5.39
CA TRP A 48 -6.11 3.79 4.82
C TRP A 48 -6.15 2.55 5.72
N ASN A 49 -6.29 1.39 5.09
CA ASN A 49 -6.26 0.11 5.79
C ASN A 49 -4.82 -0.33 6.07
N VAL A 50 -4.31 -0.01 7.25
CA VAL A 50 -2.93 -0.32 7.67
C VAL A 50 -2.90 -1.61 8.50
N ILE A 51 -2.31 -2.65 7.91
CA ILE A 51 -2.10 -3.96 8.51
C ILE A 51 -0.69 -3.98 9.13
N GLU A 52 -0.62 -3.78 10.44
CA GLU A 52 0.63 -3.85 11.20
C GLU A 52 0.95 -5.32 11.50
N GLY A 53 2.00 -5.87 10.87
CA GLY A 53 2.35 -7.27 11.04
C GLY A 53 3.47 -7.76 10.11
N ASP A 54 3.94 -8.96 10.40
CA ASP A 54 4.94 -9.64 9.58
C ASP A 54 4.30 -10.12 8.27
N LEU A 55 4.87 -9.70 7.14
CA LEU A 55 4.42 -10.11 5.80
C LEU A 55 4.40 -11.64 5.63
N ARG A 56 5.27 -12.38 6.32
CA ARG A 56 5.30 -13.86 6.27
C ARG A 56 4.06 -14.50 6.88
N GLN A 57 3.30 -13.76 7.69
CA GLN A 57 2.06 -14.19 8.34
C GLN A 57 0.82 -13.58 7.68
N PHE A 58 1.01 -12.76 6.65
CA PHE A 58 -0.07 -12.06 5.98
C PHE A 58 -0.68 -12.93 4.87
N GLU A 59 -2.00 -13.11 4.92
CA GLU A 59 -2.78 -13.84 3.92
C GLU A 59 -3.64 -12.87 3.10
N GLY A 60 -3.28 -12.70 1.83
CA GLY A 60 -3.94 -11.74 0.92
C GLY A 60 -5.23 -12.26 0.27
N THR A 61 -5.63 -13.50 0.52
CA THR A 61 -6.78 -14.16 -0.13
C THR A 61 -8.09 -13.40 0.08
N ALA A 62 -8.29 -12.79 1.25
CA ALA A 62 -9.47 -11.99 1.54
C ALA A 62 -9.55 -10.67 0.72
N LEU A 63 -8.43 -10.21 0.16
CA LEU A 63 -8.35 -8.99 -0.65
C LEU A 63 -8.63 -9.23 -2.14
N LEU A 64 -8.70 -10.49 -2.59
CA LEU A 64 -9.01 -10.85 -3.97
C LEU A 64 -10.51 -10.67 -4.26
N GLN A 65 -10.97 -9.42 -4.30
CA GLN A 65 -12.39 -9.08 -4.42
C GLN A 65 -12.70 -8.47 -5.78
N THR A 66 -12.75 -9.31 -6.82
CA THR A 66 -13.34 -9.04 -8.17
C THR A 66 -12.82 -7.86 -9.00
N LYS A 67 -12.08 -6.91 -8.43
CA LYS A 67 -11.41 -5.79 -9.12
C LYS A 67 -9.95 -6.17 -9.44
N PRO A 68 -9.35 -5.56 -10.47
CA PRO A 68 -7.92 -5.71 -10.71
C PRO A 68 -7.13 -5.23 -9.49
N LEU A 69 -6.34 -6.13 -8.90
CA LEU A 69 -5.48 -5.84 -7.75
C LEU A 69 -4.02 -5.90 -8.21
N GLU A 70 -3.35 -4.76 -8.13
CA GLU A 70 -1.91 -4.64 -8.37
C GLU A 70 -1.17 -4.71 -7.03
N ILE A 71 -0.20 -5.62 -6.92
CA ILE A 71 0.60 -5.79 -5.71
C ILE A 71 1.92 -5.05 -5.87
N PHE A 72 2.18 -4.07 -5.01
CA PHE A 72 3.41 -3.29 -5.00
C PHE A 72 4.24 -3.61 -3.76
N ASN A 73 5.56 -3.67 -3.97
CA ASN A 73 6.55 -3.78 -2.91
C ASN A 73 7.56 -2.65 -3.07
N CYS A 74 7.79 -1.90 -1.98
CA CYS A 74 8.76 -0.82 -1.95
C CYS A 74 10.19 -1.28 -2.33
N LEU A 75 10.54 -2.56 -2.12
CA LEU A 75 11.88 -3.10 -2.41
C LEU A 75 12.11 -3.49 -3.87
N THR A 76 11.06 -3.84 -4.62
CA THR A 76 11.21 -4.44 -5.97
C THR A 76 10.66 -3.59 -7.09
N ASN A 77 9.95 -2.49 -6.80
CA ASN A 77 9.38 -1.61 -7.81
C ASN A 77 9.90 -0.15 -7.68
N PRO A 78 11.13 0.13 -8.17
CA PRO A 78 11.71 1.48 -8.15
C PRO A 78 10.98 2.46 -9.08
N THR A 79 10.13 1.97 -9.98
CA THR A 79 9.53 2.76 -11.07
C THR A 79 8.56 3.84 -10.57
N ILE A 80 7.90 3.65 -9.42
CA ILE A 80 6.97 4.67 -8.87
C ILE A 80 7.72 5.79 -8.13
N PHE A 81 8.94 5.55 -7.63
CA PHE A 81 9.73 6.54 -6.90
C PHE A 81 10.16 7.73 -7.79
N ALA A 82 10.13 7.54 -9.11
CA ALA A 82 10.47 8.55 -10.11
C ALA A 82 9.31 9.50 -10.49
N VAL A 83 8.06 9.17 -10.14
CA VAL A 83 6.87 9.99 -10.48
C VAL A 83 6.48 10.95 -9.35
N ALA A 84 7.11 10.81 -8.17
CA ALA A 84 6.92 11.69 -7.01
C ALA A 84 8.00 12.80 -6.89
N ARG A 85 8.56 13.26 -8.02
CA ARG A 85 9.38 14.47 -8.12
C ARG A 85 8.78 15.48 -9.08
#